data_AF-A0A916G617-F1
#
_entry.id   AF-A0A916G617-F1
#
_cell.length_a   1.000
_cell.length_b   1.000
_cell.length_c   1.000
_cell.angle_alpha   90.00
_cell.angle_beta   90.00
_cell.angle_gamma   90.00
#
_symmetry.space_group_name_H-M   'P 1'
#
loop_
_entity.id
_entity.type
_entity.pdbx_description
1 polymer ?
#
loop_
_entity_poly.entity_id
_entity_poly.type
_entity_poly.pdbx_seq_one_letter_code
_entity_poly.pdbx_strand_id
1 'polypeptide(L)'
;MKKLIISAIAIIVVASTFTACKKGSEDPGISLKSRKGRVTGEWKATKIEVKSNSNNTYSSGGNSDNLSSSSTMKAENGTATYSSTENDNGDITTVNLTGTVEYTVTFEKDGSYKAKFTRNLNGTTVNSGNSINTKVNSTEETTGGWNFIGGQEKDYKNKERILLNILTIKGSTTTDYDIPGTGVYSSKSETDETTASGENTETWVLTSLKNKSIEATGSGKSTYKYTDSYSYMGNNGSGTGNNTSDFTFTITLEQ
;
A
#
# COMPACT_ATOMS: atom_id res chain seq x y z
N MET A 1 -61.64 -12.30 -16.15
CA MET A 1 -60.68 -11.19 -16.34
C MET A 1 -60.45 -10.31 -15.10
N LYS A 2 -60.92 -10.67 -13.89
CA LYS A 2 -60.64 -9.92 -12.64
C LYS A 2 -59.52 -10.53 -11.77
N LYS A 3 -59.08 -11.76 -12.07
CA LYS A 3 -58.04 -12.47 -11.31
C LYS A 3 -56.61 -12.31 -11.86
N LEU A 4 -56.45 -11.70 -13.04
CA LEU A 4 -55.13 -11.45 -13.66
C LEU A 4 -54.50 -10.10 -13.24
N ILE A 5 -55.29 -9.16 -12.71
CA ILE A 5 -54.81 -7.84 -12.29
C ILE A 5 -54.16 -7.91 -10.89
N ILE A 6 -54.54 -8.87 -10.06
CA ILE A 6 -54.02 -9.01 -8.68
C ILE A 6 -52.61 -9.64 -8.68
N SER A 7 -52.27 -10.50 -9.66
CA SER A 7 -50.91 -11.06 -9.79
C SER A 7 -49.86 -10.08 -10.33
N ALA A 8 -50.26 -9.04 -11.07
CA ALA A 8 -49.32 -8.04 -11.59
C ALA A 8 -48.88 -7.02 -10.53
N ILE A 9 -49.73 -6.75 -9.51
CA ILE A 9 -49.43 -5.80 -8.43
C ILE A 9 -48.53 -6.44 -7.35
N ALA A 10 -48.57 -7.76 -7.18
CA ALA A 10 -47.70 -8.47 -6.23
C ALA A 10 -46.23 -8.56 -6.66
N ILE A 11 -45.92 -8.43 -7.96
CA ILE A 11 -44.53 -8.47 -8.48
C ILE A 11 -43.86 -7.08 -8.40
N ILE A 12 -44.64 -5.99 -8.46
CA ILE A 12 -44.11 -4.62 -8.45
C ILE A 12 -43.76 -4.16 -7.01
N VAL A 13 -44.43 -4.68 -5.98
CA VAL A 13 -44.16 -4.33 -4.56
C VAL A 13 -42.89 -5.03 -4.02
N VAL A 14 -42.42 -6.11 -4.66
CA VAL A 14 -41.19 -6.81 -4.23
C VAL A 14 -39.92 -6.16 -4.81
N ALA A 15 -40.02 -5.35 -5.87
CA ALA A 15 -38.86 -4.71 -6.50
C ALA A 15 -38.35 -3.45 -5.78
N SER A 16 -39.18 -2.80 -4.95
CA SER A 16 -38.85 -1.54 -4.27
C SER A 16 -38.21 -1.69 -2.88
N THR A 17 -38.02 -2.93 -2.38
CA THR A 17 -37.38 -3.19 -1.07
C THR A 17 -35.91 -3.62 -1.16
N PHE A 18 -35.32 -3.75 -2.36
CA PHE A 18 -33.93 -4.17 -2.52
C PHE A 18 -32.89 -3.04 -2.50
N THR A 19 -33.29 -1.78 -2.32
CA THR A 19 -32.32 -0.66 -2.18
C THR A 19 -31.58 -0.67 -0.83
N ALA A 20 -32.05 -1.46 0.16
CA ALA A 20 -31.54 -1.46 1.53
C ALA A 20 -30.53 -2.60 1.86
N CYS A 21 -30.13 -3.43 0.90
CA CYS A 21 -29.15 -4.51 1.12
C CYS A 21 -27.78 -4.26 0.46
N LYS A 22 -27.46 -3.00 0.13
CA LYS A 22 -26.11 -2.64 -0.30
C LYS A 22 -25.17 -2.64 0.92
N LYS A 23 -24.27 -3.63 0.95
CA LYS A 23 -23.22 -3.78 1.97
C LYS A 23 -21.95 -2.99 1.67
N GLY A 24 -21.96 -2.20 0.60
CA GLY A 24 -20.97 -1.23 0.15
C GLY A 24 -21.65 -0.26 -0.82
N SER A 25 -21.18 0.99 -0.95
CA SER A 25 -21.87 2.02 -1.76
C SER A 25 -22.06 1.57 -3.22
N GLU A 26 -21.06 0.89 -3.76
CA GLU A 26 -20.98 0.42 -5.15
C GLU A 26 -21.03 -1.12 -5.30
N ASP A 27 -21.58 -1.83 -4.29
CA ASP A 27 -21.75 -3.28 -4.36
C ASP A 27 -22.93 -3.67 -5.30
N PRO A 28 -22.83 -4.77 -6.08
CA PRO A 28 -23.96 -5.31 -6.83
C PRO A 28 -25.13 -5.62 -5.89
N GLY A 29 -26.35 -5.20 -6.27
CA GLY A 29 -27.54 -5.31 -5.41
C GLY A 29 -27.93 -6.75 -5.03
N ILE A 30 -27.58 -7.74 -5.86
CA ILE A 30 -27.75 -9.17 -5.58
C ILE A 30 -26.51 -9.91 -6.11
N SER A 31 -25.86 -10.72 -5.26
CA SER A 31 -24.77 -11.61 -5.66
C SER A 31 -25.02 -13.01 -5.10
N LEU A 32 -24.82 -14.04 -5.93
CA LEU A 32 -24.90 -15.44 -5.51
C LEU A 32 -23.66 -15.89 -4.72
N LYS A 33 -22.55 -15.13 -4.80
CA LYS A 33 -21.33 -15.40 -4.03
C LYS A 33 -21.33 -14.61 -2.72
N SER A 34 -20.90 -15.25 -1.65
CA SER A 34 -20.64 -14.54 -0.38
C SER A 34 -19.52 -13.50 -0.58
N ARG A 35 -19.48 -12.44 0.26
CA ARG A 35 -18.37 -11.46 0.23
C ARG A 35 -17.01 -12.15 0.40
N LYS A 36 -16.91 -13.16 1.27
CA LYS A 36 -15.69 -13.99 1.39
C LYS A 36 -15.34 -14.66 0.07
N GLY A 37 -16.32 -15.28 -0.60
CA GLY A 37 -16.11 -15.91 -1.91
C GLY A 37 -15.82 -14.93 -3.05
N ARG A 38 -16.12 -13.64 -2.90
CA ARG A 38 -15.74 -12.56 -3.84
C ARG A 38 -14.36 -11.98 -3.57
N VAL A 39 -13.82 -12.13 -2.35
CA VAL A 39 -12.45 -11.70 -2.01
C VAL A 39 -11.44 -12.81 -2.27
N THR A 40 -11.81 -14.07 -2.04
CA THR A 40 -10.89 -15.19 -2.22
C THR A 40 -10.45 -15.38 -3.67
N GLY A 41 -9.20 -15.79 -3.86
CA GLY A 41 -8.58 -16.02 -5.16
C GLY A 41 -7.31 -15.18 -5.34
N GLU A 42 -6.69 -15.34 -6.51
CA GLU A 42 -5.55 -14.55 -6.95
C GLU A 42 -6.03 -13.26 -7.61
N TRP A 43 -5.33 -12.17 -7.36
CA TRP A 43 -5.67 -10.84 -7.83
C TRP A 43 -4.42 -10.13 -8.32
N LYS A 44 -4.56 -9.37 -9.39
CA LYS A 44 -3.52 -8.47 -9.91
C LYS A 44 -3.99 -7.03 -9.84
N ALA A 45 -3.13 -6.13 -9.38
CA ALA A 45 -3.46 -4.70 -9.39
C ALA A 45 -3.45 -4.14 -10.81
N THR A 46 -4.54 -3.47 -11.18
CA THR A 46 -4.64 -2.66 -12.39
C THR A 46 -4.48 -1.18 -12.08
N LYS A 47 -4.74 -0.75 -10.84
CA LYS A 47 -4.45 0.63 -10.39
C LYS A 47 -3.89 0.63 -8.97
N ILE A 48 -2.89 1.47 -8.73
CA ILE A 48 -2.31 1.72 -7.41
C ILE A 48 -2.08 3.24 -7.30
N GLU A 49 -2.51 3.85 -6.22
CA GLU A 49 -2.04 5.17 -5.81
C GLU A 49 -1.62 5.07 -4.35
N VAL A 50 -0.39 5.47 -4.03
CA VAL A 50 0.11 5.54 -2.65
C VAL A 50 0.66 6.94 -2.43
N LYS A 51 0.30 7.56 -1.32
CA LYS A 51 0.88 8.80 -0.84
C LYS A 51 1.45 8.56 0.53
N SER A 52 2.66 9.05 0.78
CA SER A 52 3.26 8.97 2.11
C SER A 52 3.88 10.31 2.50
N ASN A 53 3.85 10.57 3.80
CA ASN A 53 4.68 11.58 4.43
C ASN A 53 5.50 10.89 5.51
N SER A 54 6.73 11.34 5.70
CA SER A 54 7.54 10.88 6.83
C SER A 54 8.35 12.02 7.42
N ASN A 55 8.58 11.92 8.71
CA ASN A 55 9.51 12.76 9.45
C ASN A 55 10.48 11.83 10.17
N ASN A 56 11.77 12.12 10.01
CA ASN A 56 12.85 11.42 10.67
C ASN A 56 13.63 12.43 11.51
N THR A 57 13.65 12.20 12.81
CA THR A 57 14.53 12.93 13.72
C THR A 57 15.73 12.05 14.02
N TYR A 58 16.92 12.51 13.69
CA TYR A 58 18.18 11.82 14.00
C TYR A 58 18.97 12.63 15.01
N SER A 59 19.60 11.97 15.98
CA SER A 59 20.43 12.63 16.98
C SER A 59 21.75 11.89 17.18
N SER A 60 22.86 12.63 17.06
CA SER A 60 24.22 12.13 17.22
C SER A 60 25.12 13.23 17.79
N GLY A 61 25.91 12.90 18.82
CA GLY A 61 26.93 13.82 19.36
C GLY A 61 26.40 15.16 19.90
N GLY A 62 25.13 15.22 20.34
CA GLY A 62 24.49 16.45 20.82
C GLY A 62 23.82 17.29 19.73
N ASN A 63 23.97 16.92 18.46
CA ASN A 63 23.24 17.52 17.34
C ASN A 63 21.96 16.74 17.06
N SER A 64 20.94 17.44 16.55
CA SER A 64 19.70 16.84 16.07
C SER A 64 19.37 17.35 14.69
N ASP A 65 19.14 16.43 13.78
CA ASP A 65 18.70 16.70 12.41
C ASP A 65 17.23 16.29 12.26
N ASN A 66 16.51 17.02 11.43
CA ASN A 66 15.12 16.74 11.12
C ASN A 66 14.93 16.70 9.60
N LEU A 67 14.62 15.51 9.13
CA LEU A 67 14.39 15.21 7.73
C LEU A 67 12.89 15.00 7.54
N SER A 68 12.29 15.79 6.65
CA SER A 68 10.91 15.59 6.23
C SER A 68 10.86 15.12 4.79
N SER A 69 9.99 14.16 4.49
CA SER A 69 9.80 13.69 3.12
C SER A 69 8.33 13.46 2.80
N SER A 70 7.98 13.69 1.55
CA SER A 70 6.68 13.34 0.99
C SER A 70 6.89 12.57 -0.30
N SER A 71 6.04 11.59 -0.58
CA SER A 71 6.09 10.85 -1.83
C SER A 71 4.71 10.50 -2.36
N THR A 72 4.64 10.29 -3.67
CA THR A 72 3.47 9.79 -4.37
C THR A 72 3.92 8.76 -5.40
N MET A 73 3.30 7.59 -5.38
CA MET A 73 3.40 6.59 -6.43
C MET A 73 2.03 6.42 -7.08
N LYS A 74 1.98 6.39 -8.40
CA LYS A 74 0.79 6.05 -9.17
C LYS A 74 1.14 4.97 -10.16
N ALA A 75 0.31 3.96 -10.29
CA ALA A 75 0.43 2.94 -11.32
C ALA A 75 -0.93 2.65 -11.96
N GLU A 76 -0.94 2.49 -13.27
CA GLU A 76 -2.10 2.06 -14.04
C GLU A 76 -1.63 1.04 -15.09
N ASN A 77 -2.24 -0.15 -15.07
CA ASN A 77 -1.93 -1.28 -15.94
C ASN A 77 -0.42 -1.59 -16.02
N GLY A 78 0.23 -1.53 -14.87
CA GLY A 78 1.65 -1.84 -14.70
C GLY A 78 2.62 -0.72 -15.05
N THR A 79 2.17 0.41 -15.63
CA THR A 79 3.01 1.60 -15.84
C THR A 79 2.91 2.51 -14.64
N ALA A 80 4.05 2.99 -14.12
CA ALA A 80 4.11 3.73 -12.88
C ALA A 80 4.89 5.05 -12.99
N THR A 81 4.48 6.02 -12.16
CA THR A 81 5.24 7.21 -11.81
C THR A 81 5.48 7.25 -10.31
N TYR A 82 6.64 7.76 -9.93
CA TYR A 82 7.02 8.01 -8.55
C TYR A 82 7.62 9.41 -8.44
N SER A 83 7.13 10.18 -7.49
CA SER A 83 7.70 11.48 -7.15
C SER A 83 7.93 11.57 -5.65
N SER A 84 9.07 12.07 -5.22
CA SER A 84 9.29 12.45 -3.82
C SER A 84 10.03 13.78 -3.69
N THR A 85 9.80 14.43 -2.56
CA THR A 85 10.54 15.59 -2.10
C THR A 85 10.99 15.32 -0.69
N GLU A 86 12.27 15.50 -0.45
CA GLU A 86 12.91 15.41 0.85
C GLU A 86 13.55 16.76 1.20
N ASN A 87 13.41 17.19 2.44
CA ASN A 87 13.98 18.41 2.98
C ASN A 87 14.78 18.06 4.23
N ASP A 88 16.09 18.25 4.14
CA ASP A 88 17.04 18.14 5.23
C ASP A 88 17.51 19.55 5.61
N ASN A 89 16.92 20.13 6.66
CA ASN A 89 17.30 21.45 7.18
C ASN A 89 17.40 22.57 6.11
N GLY A 90 16.61 22.50 5.04
CA GLY A 90 16.60 23.47 3.92
C GLY A 90 17.25 22.96 2.64
N ASP A 91 18.06 21.89 2.70
CA ASP A 91 18.57 21.20 1.52
C ASP A 91 17.48 20.31 0.93
N ILE A 92 17.08 20.59 -0.30
CA ILE A 92 15.97 19.91 -0.96
C ILE A 92 16.48 18.91 -1.99
N THR A 93 16.06 17.66 -1.82
CA THR A 93 16.20 16.60 -2.81
C THR A 93 14.84 16.31 -3.42
N THR A 94 14.76 16.25 -4.75
CA THR A 94 13.56 15.80 -5.46
C THR A 94 13.88 14.58 -6.32
N VAL A 95 12.97 13.62 -6.35
CA VAL A 95 13.12 12.39 -7.13
C VAL A 95 11.90 12.28 -8.03
N ASN A 96 12.12 12.03 -9.33
CA ASN A 96 11.06 11.79 -10.31
C ASN A 96 11.43 10.58 -11.16
N LEU A 97 10.70 9.48 -10.97
CA LEU A 97 10.93 8.22 -11.66
C LEU A 97 9.69 7.75 -12.40
N THR A 98 9.92 6.98 -13.45
CA THR A 98 8.88 6.26 -14.19
C THR A 98 9.32 4.83 -14.46
N GLY A 99 8.38 3.94 -14.71
CA GLY A 99 8.72 2.57 -15.09
C GLY A 99 7.58 1.61 -14.87
N THR A 100 7.87 0.43 -14.35
CA THR A 100 6.90 -0.63 -14.16
C THR A 100 6.68 -0.98 -12.69
N VAL A 101 5.44 -1.35 -12.38
CA VAL A 101 5.02 -1.87 -11.07
C VAL A 101 4.11 -3.08 -11.30
N GLU A 102 4.29 -4.12 -10.52
CA GLU A 102 3.35 -5.25 -10.47
C GLU A 102 3.03 -5.58 -9.02
N TYR A 103 1.75 -5.72 -8.71
CA TYR A 103 1.27 -6.19 -7.42
C TYR A 103 0.31 -7.35 -7.64
N THR A 104 0.57 -8.45 -6.95
CA THR A 104 -0.32 -9.62 -6.89
C THR A 104 -0.65 -9.94 -5.44
N VAL A 105 -1.88 -10.38 -5.19
CA VAL A 105 -2.31 -10.86 -3.87
C VAL A 105 -3.22 -12.05 -4.02
N THR A 106 -2.99 -13.08 -3.22
CA THR A 106 -3.86 -14.26 -3.13
C THR A 106 -4.50 -14.29 -1.75
N PHE A 107 -5.83 -14.28 -1.72
CA PHE A 107 -6.63 -14.46 -0.51
C PHE A 107 -7.18 -15.88 -0.44
N GLU A 108 -6.68 -16.68 0.49
CA GLU A 108 -7.10 -18.06 0.64
C GLU A 108 -8.39 -18.19 1.46
N LYS A 109 -9.16 -19.25 1.20
CA LYS A 109 -10.42 -19.50 1.90
C LYS A 109 -10.23 -19.78 3.39
N ASP A 110 -9.07 -20.26 3.79
CA ASP A 110 -8.72 -20.51 5.20
C ASP A 110 -8.40 -19.24 5.99
N GLY A 111 -8.28 -18.09 5.30
CA GLY A 111 -7.93 -16.82 5.93
C GLY A 111 -6.44 -16.50 5.88
N SER A 112 -5.62 -17.26 5.17
CA SER A 112 -4.23 -16.87 4.84
C SER A 112 -4.18 -16.00 3.60
N TYR A 113 -3.15 -15.15 3.48
CA TYR A 113 -2.86 -14.42 2.24
C TYR A 113 -1.37 -14.39 1.94
N LYS A 114 -1.06 -14.16 0.66
CA LYS A 114 0.29 -13.87 0.16
C LYS A 114 0.20 -12.74 -0.84
N ALA A 115 1.09 -11.76 -0.73
CA ALA A 115 1.21 -10.69 -1.71
C ALA A 115 2.66 -10.56 -2.20
N LYS A 116 2.80 -10.08 -3.43
CA LYS A 116 4.08 -9.77 -4.04
C LYS A 116 3.98 -8.44 -4.76
N PHE A 117 4.87 -7.52 -4.42
CA PHE A 117 5.07 -6.24 -5.07
C PHE A 117 6.43 -6.25 -5.77
N THR A 118 6.46 -5.79 -7.02
CA THR A 118 7.72 -5.55 -7.74
C THR A 118 7.67 -4.19 -8.42
N ARG A 119 8.80 -3.50 -8.48
CA ARG A 119 8.93 -2.26 -9.24
C ARG A 119 10.29 -2.15 -9.92
N ASN A 120 10.29 -1.57 -11.11
CA ASN A 120 11.47 -1.18 -11.87
C ASN A 120 11.27 0.25 -12.34
N LEU A 121 11.91 1.21 -11.67
CA LEU A 121 11.74 2.63 -11.92
C LEU A 121 13.07 3.24 -12.35
N ASN A 122 13.02 4.25 -13.21
CA ASN A 122 14.18 5.04 -13.61
C ASN A 122 13.78 6.50 -13.84
N GLY A 123 14.72 7.41 -13.65
CA GLY A 123 14.49 8.83 -13.85
C GLY A 123 15.59 9.65 -13.21
N THR A 124 15.21 10.77 -12.59
CA THR A 124 16.17 11.75 -12.07
C THR A 124 16.01 11.97 -10.58
N THR A 125 17.14 12.15 -9.91
CA THR A 125 17.24 12.73 -8.57
C THR A 125 17.94 14.08 -8.71
N VAL A 126 17.36 15.12 -8.13
CA VAL A 126 17.94 16.47 -8.12
C VAL A 126 18.19 16.89 -6.69
N ASN A 127 19.45 17.18 -6.36
CA ASN A 127 19.86 17.72 -5.06
C ASN A 127 20.61 19.03 -5.30
N SER A 128 20.11 20.14 -4.73
CA SER A 128 20.75 21.46 -4.77
C SER A 128 21.21 21.89 -6.18
N GLY A 129 20.40 21.59 -7.20
CA GLY A 129 20.64 21.94 -8.61
C GLY A 129 21.43 20.89 -9.42
N ASN A 130 22.00 19.87 -8.78
CA ASN A 130 22.68 18.76 -9.45
C ASN A 130 21.68 17.66 -9.78
N SER A 131 21.60 17.26 -11.05
CA SER A 131 20.73 16.18 -11.52
C SER A 131 21.54 14.92 -11.80
N ILE A 132 21.12 13.80 -11.22
CA ILE A 132 21.71 12.48 -11.44
C ILE A 132 20.65 11.49 -11.92
N ASN A 133 21.06 10.57 -12.78
CA ASN A 133 20.18 9.49 -13.21
C ASN A 133 20.04 8.47 -12.08
N THR A 134 18.81 8.04 -11.80
CA THR A 134 18.50 7.11 -10.72
C THR A 134 17.68 5.95 -11.25
N LYS A 135 18.05 4.73 -10.88
CA LYS A 135 17.28 3.51 -11.18
C LYS A 135 16.99 2.76 -9.89
N VAL A 136 15.75 2.34 -9.69
CA VAL A 136 15.29 1.59 -8.52
C VAL A 136 14.67 0.28 -8.97
N ASN A 137 15.21 -0.83 -8.49
CA ASN A 137 14.62 -2.16 -8.65
C ASN A 137 14.24 -2.66 -7.26
N SER A 138 13.01 -3.11 -7.07
CA SER A 138 12.57 -3.61 -5.77
C SER A 138 11.58 -4.77 -5.92
N THR A 139 11.66 -5.70 -4.98
CA THR A 139 10.72 -6.81 -4.82
C THR A 139 10.41 -6.94 -3.33
N GLU A 140 9.14 -7.06 -3.00
CA GLU A 140 8.66 -7.31 -1.64
C GLU A 140 7.62 -8.42 -1.68
N GLU A 141 7.72 -9.37 -0.76
CA GLU A 141 6.77 -10.45 -0.56
C GLU A 141 6.27 -10.40 0.88
N THR A 142 4.95 -10.41 1.05
CA THR A 142 4.32 -10.44 2.37
C THR A 142 3.42 -11.65 2.50
N THR A 143 3.39 -12.24 3.70
CA THR A 143 2.45 -13.33 4.03
C THR A 143 1.82 -13.07 5.38
N GLY A 144 0.62 -13.63 5.57
CA GLY A 144 -0.09 -13.42 6.82
C GLY A 144 -1.51 -13.95 6.84
N GLY A 145 -2.29 -13.43 7.79
CA GLY A 145 -3.71 -13.71 7.92
C GLY A 145 -4.56 -12.56 7.37
N TRP A 146 -5.77 -12.85 6.90
CA TRP A 146 -6.76 -11.85 6.57
C TRP A 146 -8.12 -12.22 7.13
N ASN A 147 -8.89 -11.21 7.54
CA ASN A 147 -10.27 -11.40 7.93
C ASN A 147 -11.08 -10.13 7.68
N PHE A 148 -12.39 -10.26 7.60
CA PHE A 148 -13.26 -9.10 7.65
C PHE A 148 -13.33 -8.56 9.08
N ILE A 149 -13.21 -7.25 9.22
CA ILE A 149 -13.58 -6.56 10.46
C ILE A 149 -15.11 -6.44 10.43
N GLY A 150 -15.81 -7.30 11.16
CA GLY A 150 -17.26 -7.25 11.36
C GLY A 150 -17.59 -7.51 12.82
N GLY A 151 -18.59 -6.81 13.37
CA GLY A 151 -19.05 -7.00 14.76
C GLY A 151 -18.83 -5.81 15.71
N GLN A 152 -18.20 -4.72 15.26
CA GLN A 152 -18.28 -3.43 15.94
C GLN A 152 -19.57 -2.73 15.47
N GLU A 153 -20.67 -3.02 16.17
CA GLU A 153 -22.05 -2.71 15.75
C GLU A 153 -22.35 -1.23 15.49
N LYS A 154 -21.47 -0.30 15.92
CA LYS A 154 -21.70 1.13 15.74
C LYS A 154 -21.24 1.66 14.38
N ASP A 155 -20.15 1.12 13.84
CA ASP A 155 -19.48 1.70 12.67
C ASP A 155 -19.34 0.75 11.47
N TYR A 156 -19.31 -0.59 11.67
CA TYR A 156 -18.88 -1.54 10.61
C TYR A 156 -19.73 -2.83 10.55
N LYS A 157 -20.99 -2.70 10.15
CA LYS A 157 -21.97 -3.82 10.15
C LYS A 157 -21.81 -4.83 9.01
N ASN A 158 -21.09 -4.51 7.93
CA ASN A 158 -21.31 -5.16 6.62
C ASN A 158 -20.10 -5.83 5.95
N LYS A 159 -18.99 -6.07 6.67
CA LYS A 159 -17.75 -6.61 6.07
C LYS A 159 -17.21 -5.68 4.97
N GLU A 160 -17.25 -4.40 5.27
CA GLU A 160 -16.74 -3.29 4.44
C GLU A 160 -15.23 -3.12 4.57
N ARG A 161 -14.59 -3.85 5.51
CA ARG A 161 -13.15 -3.75 5.75
C ARG A 161 -12.49 -5.11 5.85
N ILE A 162 -11.33 -5.24 5.23
CA ILE A 162 -10.41 -6.37 5.41
C ILE A 162 -9.29 -5.89 6.35
N LEU A 163 -8.99 -6.69 7.36
CA LEU A 163 -7.76 -6.59 8.14
C LEU A 163 -6.77 -7.59 7.57
N LEU A 164 -5.61 -7.11 7.15
CA LEU A 164 -4.44 -7.93 6.89
C LEU A 164 -3.59 -7.93 8.15
N ASN A 165 -3.24 -9.11 8.60
CA ASN A 165 -2.31 -9.36 9.67
C ASN A 165 -1.00 -9.83 9.05
N ILE A 166 -0.03 -8.93 8.93
CA ILE A 166 1.23 -9.21 8.28
C ILE A 166 2.09 -9.99 9.26
N LEU A 167 2.55 -11.18 8.86
CA LEU A 167 3.37 -12.07 9.69
C LEU A 167 4.82 -12.11 9.20
N THR A 168 5.03 -12.03 7.89
CA THR A 168 6.37 -12.02 7.30
C THR A 168 6.48 -10.97 6.21
N ILE A 169 7.60 -10.27 6.16
CA ILE A 169 7.97 -9.35 5.08
C ILE A 169 9.35 -9.74 4.59
N LYS A 170 9.49 -9.97 3.29
CA LYS A 170 10.78 -10.19 2.64
C LYS A 170 10.95 -9.19 1.51
N GLY A 171 11.98 -8.38 1.58
CA GLY A 171 12.21 -7.29 0.66
C GLY A 171 13.64 -7.26 0.15
N SER A 172 13.83 -6.81 -1.08
CA SER A 172 15.11 -6.37 -1.60
C SER A 172 14.91 -5.14 -2.45
N THR A 173 15.74 -4.13 -2.26
CA THR A 173 15.80 -2.95 -3.11
C THR A 173 17.24 -2.71 -3.56
N THR A 174 17.41 -2.37 -4.82
CA THR A 174 18.67 -1.88 -5.38
C THR A 174 18.41 -0.52 -6.02
N THR A 175 19.23 0.46 -5.65
CA THR A 175 19.20 1.80 -6.22
C THR A 175 20.54 2.10 -6.87
N ASP A 176 20.53 2.36 -8.17
CA ASP A 176 21.70 2.79 -8.93
C ASP A 176 21.62 4.31 -9.15
N TYR A 177 22.74 5.00 -8.91
CA TYR A 177 22.94 6.42 -9.14
C TYR A 177 24.05 6.58 -10.18
N ASP A 178 23.69 7.07 -11.36
CA ASP A 178 24.63 7.38 -12.44
C ASP A 178 24.97 8.86 -12.37
N ILE A 179 26.19 9.12 -11.89
CA ILE A 179 26.74 10.45 -11.62
C ILE A 179 27.66 10.84 -12.80
N PRO A 180 27.31 11.87 -13.58
CA PRO A 180 28.10 12.30 -14.73
C PRO A 180 29.57 12.53 -14.37
N GLY A 181 30.48 11.85 -15.09
CA GLY A 181 31.93 11.97 -14.91
C GLY A 181 32.51 11.19 -13.72
N THR A 182 31.68 10.58 -12.86
CA THR A 182 32.12 9.77 -11.71
C THR A 182 31.85 8.27 -11.92
N GLY A 183 30.76 7.93 -12.60
CA GLY A 183 30.33 6.55 -12.85
C GLY A 183 29.07 6.17 -12.07
N VAL A 184 28.80 4.86 -11.97
CA VAL A 184 27.60 4.32 -11.32
C VAL A 184 27.92 3.89 -9.90
N TYR A 185 27.17 4.41 -8.94
CA TYR A 185 27.14 3.96 -7.55
C TYR A 185 25.86 3.17 -7.29
N SER A 186 25.94 2.02 -6.64
CA SER A 186 24.79 1.17 -6.32
C SER A 186 24.66 0.98 -4.82
N SER A 187 23.45 1.18 -4.29
CA SER A 187 23.07 0.78 -2.94
C SER A 187 22.12 -0.41 -2.98
N LYS A 188 22.21 -1.29 -1.99
CA LYS A 188 21.32 -2.43 -1.82
C LYS A 188 20.80 -2.48 -0.39
N SER A 189 19.51 -2.70 -0.22
CA SER A 189 18.88 -2.99 1.06
C SER A 189 18.08 -4.28 0.98
N GLU A 190 18.06 -5.03 2.08
CA GLU A 190 17.30 -6.26 2.24
C GLU A 190 16.51 -6.20 3.54
N THR A 191 15.33 -6.81 3.53
CA THR A 191 14.43 -6.91 4.68
C THR A 191 14.01 -8.36 4.82
N ASP A 192 14.12 -8.91 6.03
CA ASP A 192 13.53 -10.20 6.41
C ASP A 192 12.97 -10.03 7.82
N GLU A 193 11.68 -9.74 7.92
CA GLU A 193 10.98 -9.46 9.16
C GLU A 193 9.94 -10.52 9.45
N THR A 194 9.79 -10.87 10.73
CA THR A 194 8.72 -11.71 11.24
C THR A 194 8.07 -11.03 12.44
N THR A 195 6.75 -10.93 12.44
CA THR A 195 5.97 -10.24 13.47
C THR A 195 4.93 -11.17 14.08
N ALA A 196 4.59 -10.96 15.35
CA ALA A 196 3.51 -11.70 15.96
C ALA A 196 2.15 -11.20 15.45
N SER A 197 1.12 -12.07 15.56
CA SER A 197 -0.23 -11.71 15.13
C SER A 197 -0.76 -10.51 15.92
N GLY A 198 -0.90 -9.39 15.24
CA GLY A 198 -1.56 -8.17 15.72
C GLY A 198 -0.61 -6.99 15.81
N GLU A 199 0.70 -7.25 15.67
CA GLU A 199 1.74 -6.22 15.75
C GLU A 199 1.87 -5.42 14.46
N ASN A 200 1.72 -6.10 13.32
CA ASN A 200 1.74 -5.46 12.01
C ASN A 200 0.42 -5.74 11.28
N THR A 201 -0.40 -4.71 11.12
CA THR A 201 -1.72 -4.84 10.50
C THR A 201 -2.00 -3.72 9.51
N GLU A 202 -2.67 -4.07 8.42
CA GLU A 202 -3.15 -3.14 7.42
C GLU A 202 -4.67 -3.26 7.28
N THR A 203 -5.39 -2.14 7.22
CA THR A 203 -6.84 -2.14 7.05
C THR A 203 -7.22 -1.61 5.68
N TRP A 204 -7.93 -2.43 4.92
CA TRP A 204 -8.47 -2.08 3.60
C TRP A 204 -9.96 -1.81 3.73
N VAL A 205 -10.40 -0.61 3.36
CA VAL A 205 -11.80 -0.22 3.20
C VAL A 205 -12.22 -0.56 1.78
N LEU A 206 -13.14 -1.51 1.65
CA LEU A 206 -13.67 -1.96 0.36
C LEU A 206 -14.72 -0.98 -0.15
N THR A 207 -14.37 -0.20 -1.17
CA THR A 207 -15.28 0.74 -1.83
C THR A 207 -16.18 0.04 -2.85
N SER A 208 -15.65 -1.00 -3.53
CA SER A 208 -16.43 -1.87 -4.41
C SER A 208 -15.93 -3.31 -4.35
N LEU A 209 -16.85 -4.27 -4.29
CA LEU A 209 -16.52 -5.70 -4.36
C LEU A 209 -17.37 -6.37 -5.44
N LYS A 210 -16.87 -6.48 -6.67
CA LYS A 210 -17.55 -7.15 -7.79
C LYS A 210 -17.08 -8.61 -7.90
N ASN A 211 -17.61 -9.38 -8.85
CA ASN A 211 -17.24 -10.80 -9.00
C ASN A 211 -15.78 -11.01 -9.43
N LYS A 212 -15.17 -10.02 -10.11
CA LYS A 212 -13.80 -10.06 -10.64
C LYS A 212 -13.06 -8.73 -10.47
N SER A 213 -13.52 -7.89 -9.55
CA SER A 213 -12.86 -6.61 -9.29
C SER A 213 -13.04 -6.22 -7.83
N ILE A 214 -11.94 -5.81 -7.19
CA ILE A 214 -11.94 -5.22 -5.87
C ILE A 214 -11.41 -3.79 -6.00
N GLU A 215 -12.14 -2.84 -5.44
CA GLU A 215 -11.66 -1.48 -5.23
C GLU A 215 -11.57 -1.26 -3.72
N ALA A 216 -10.39 -0.83 -3.27
CA ALA A 216 -10.12 -0.62 -1.86
C ALA A 216 -9.29 0.64 -1.65
N THR A 217 -9.48 1.24 -0.48
CA THR A 217 -8.63 2.32 0.03
C THR A 217 -8.14 1.97 1.42
N GLY A 218 -7.09 2.63 1.87
CA GLY A 218 -6.68 2.51 3.26
C GLY A 218 -5.70 3.60 3.65
N SER A 219 -5.40 3.61 4.94
CA SER A 219 -4.40 4.49 5.51
C SER A 219 -3.72 3.81 6.68
N GLY A 220 -2.49 4.24 6.93
CA GLY A 220 -1.70 3.71 8.02
C GLY A 220 -0.77 4.76 8.58
N LYS A 221 -0.27 4.46 9.77
CA LYS A 221 0.79 5.21 10.44
C LYS A 221 1.81 4.20 10.96
N SER A 222 3.08 4.48 10.77
CA SER A 222 4.18 3.71 11.32
C SER A 222 5.10 4.63 12.10
N THR A 223 5.57 4.15 13.25
CA THR A 223 6.63 4.80 14.02
C THR A 223 7.62 3.74 14.41
N TYR A 224 8.89 3.92 14.04
CA TYR A 224 9.96 3.04 14.48
C TYR A 224 11.15 3.87 14.99
N LYS A 225 11.81 3.32 16.00
CA LYS A 225 13.06 3.84 16.55
C LYS A 225 14.18 2.96 16.04
N TYR A 226 15.28 3.58 15.66
CA TYR A 226 16.46 2.88 15.19
C TYR A 226 17.71 3.45 15.85
N THR A 227 18.77 2.64 15.85
CA THR A 227 20.11 3.04 16.29
C THR A 227 21.05 2.69 15.16
N ASP A 228 21.71 3.71 14.64
CA ASP A 228 22.69 3.55 13.57
C ASP A 228 24.09 3.68 14.16
N SER A 229 24.98 2.81 13.72
CA SER A 229 26.40 2.89 14.00
C SER A 229 27.16 2.95 12.68
N TYR A 230 28.03 3.93 12.53
CA TYR A 230 28.87 4.07 11.35
C TYR A 230 30.36 4.01 11.73
N SER A 231 31.16 3.49 10.81
CA SER A 231 32.61 3.56 10.86
C SER A 231 33.11 4.13 9.54
N TYR A 232 33.69 5.33 9.58
CA TYR A 232 34.27 5.96 8.40
C TYR A 232 35.68 6.45 8.72
N MET A 233 36.67 5.92 7.99
CA MET A 233 38.09 6.25 8.13
C MET A 233 38.62 6.19 9.58
N GLY A 234 38.19 5.17 10.34
CA GLY A 234 38.62 4.97 11.73
C GLY A 234 37.87 5.81 12.77
N ASN A 235 36.92 6.64 12.35
CA ASN A 235 36.01 7.32 13.27
C ASN A 235 34.73 6.50 13.43
N ASN A 236 34.38 6.18 14.68
CA ASN A 236 33.18 5.42 15.01
C ASN A 236 32.16 6.37 15.64
N GLY A 237 30.96 6.40 15.08
CA GLY A 237 29.84 7.15 15.61
C GLY A 237 28.64 6.25 15.83
N SER A 238 27.79 6.63 16.78
CA SER A 238 26.47 6.05 16.94
C SER A 238 25.45 7.16 17.11
N GLY A 239 24.32 7.04 16.43
CA GLY A 239 23.18 7.92 16.61
C GLY A 239 21.90 7.13 16.79
N THR A 240 20.90 7.79 17.33
CA THR A 240 19.55 7.25 17.45
C THR A 240 18.63 8.07 16.60
N GLY A 241 17.71 7.41 15.92
CA GLY A 241 16.67 8.09 15.17
C GLY A 241 15.29 7.58 15.48
N ASN A 242 14.31 8.40 15.13
CA ASN A 242 12.91 8.07 15.19
C ASN A 242 12.28 8.50 13.87
N ASN A 243 11.74 7.53 13.14
CA ASN A 243 10.98 7.78 11.94
C ASN A 243 9.49 7.63 12.27
N THR A 244 8.70 8.61 11.85
CA THR A 244 7.25 8.50 11.83
C THR A 244 6.79 8.72 10.40
N SER A 245 5.95 7.83 9.90
CA SER A 245 5.34 7.95 8.58
C SER A 245 3.83 7.76 8.65
N ASP A 246 3.13 8.45 7.78
CA ASP A 246 1.74 8.20 7.46
C ASP A 246 1.62 7.91 5.97
N PHE A 247 0.66 7.07 5.61
CA PHE A 247 0.36 6.80 4.22
C PHE A 247 -1.13 6.65 3.99
N THR A 248 -1.52 6.90 2.74
CA THR A 248 -2.84 6.54 2.21
C THR A 248 -2.64 5.78 0.91
N PHE A 249 -3.56 4.87 0.60
CA PHE A 249 -3.55 4.17 -0.68
C PHE A 249 -4.95 4.01 -1.25
N THR A 250 -4.98 3.87 -2.58
CA THR A 250 -6.10 3.35 -3.36
C THR A 250 -5.58 2.23 -4.24
N ILE A 251 -6.31 1.13 -4.32
CA ILE A 251 -5.96 -0.02 -5.15
C ILE A 251 -7.18 -0.56 -5.88
N THR A 252 -7.00 -0.90 -7.16
CA THR A 252 -7.94 -1.69 -7.95
C THR A 252 -7.29 -3.01 -8.31
N LEU A 253 -7.95 -4.09 -7.96
CA LEU A 253 -7.53 -5.47 -8.22
C LEU A 253 -8.50 -6.14 -9.19
N GLU A 254 -7.96 -6.95 -10.10
CA GLU A 254 -8.74 -7.75 -11.06
C GLU A 254 -8.32 -9.23 -11.09
N GLN A 255 -9.26 -10.08 -11.52
CA GLN A 255 -9.21 -11.55 -11.54
C GLN A 255 -9.33 -12.14 -12.95
#